data_AF-A0AAW2E3C1-F1
#
_entry.id   AF-A0AAW2E3C1-F1
#
_cell.length_a   1.000
_cell.length_b   1.000
_cell.length_c   1.000
_cell.angle_alpha   90.00
_cell.angle_beta   90.00
_cell.angle_gamma   90.00
#
_symmetry.space_group_name_H-M   'P 1'
#
loop_
_entity.id
_entity.type
_entity.pdbx_description
1 polymer ?
#
loop_
_entity_poly.entity_id
_entity_poly.type
_entity_poly.pdbx_seq_one_letter_code
_entity_poly.pdbx_strand_id
1 'polypeptide(L)'
;MFRNVLRAVIPHVPNLKHITLQTGTKHYIGDFETSGKMRFANDQPFTEDLSRVEVPNFYYTLEDVMFEESEKKGDSLEQHIWAAVDPNAKNEAFNCNNGDLFKWKHLWKVLAEQFGIEEYGFEEGERVSLVELMKDKGPVWDEIVKENQLQPTKLEEVGIWWFADFTLGNEGLMDSMNKCKEHGFLGFRNSKNSFISWLDKMKGYKIVPQ
;
A
#
# COMPACT_ATOMS: atom_id res chain seq x y z
N MET A 1 -17.43 6.11 -9.73
CA MET A 1 -16.22 6.16 -10.58
C MET A 1 -15.97 4.83 -11.29
N PHE A 2 -15.55 3.76 -10.61
CA PHE A 2 -15.17 2.49 -11.22
C PHE A 2 -16.19 1.92 -12.23
N ARG A 3 -17.48 1.85 -11.87
CA ARG A 3 -18.59 1.43 -12.76
C ARG A 3 -18.62 2.22 -14.09
N ASN A 4 -18.24 3.50 -14.08
CA ASN A 4 -18.19 4.34 -15.28
C ASN A 4 -17.03 3.95 -16.20
N VAL A 5 -15.88 3.51 -15.64
CA VAL A 5 -14.74 3.01 -16.41
C VAL A 5 -15.11 1.70 -17.11
N LEU A 6 -15.74 0.77 -16.38
CA LEU A 6 -16.21 -0.50 -16.96
C LEU A 6 -17.19 -0.26 -18.11
N ARG A 7 -18.19 0.60 -17.92
CA ARG A 7 -19.17 0.97 -18.97
C ARG A 7 -18.58 1.75 -20.14
N ALA A 8 -17.46 2.46 -19.97
CA ALA A 8 -16.76 3.14 -21.05
C ALA A 8 -15.79 2.24 -21.84
N VAL A 9 -15.33 1.13 -21.23
CA VAL A 9 -14.34 0.23 -21.85
C VAL A 9 -14.99 -1.02 -22.43
N ILE A 10 -15.82 -1.74 -21.66
CA ILE A 10 -16.34 -3.07 -22.03
C ILE A 10 -17.12 -3.06 -23.36
N PRO A 11 -18.05 -2.11 -23.64
CA PRO A 11 -18.78 -2.08 -24.91
C PRO A 11 -17.94 -1.71 -26.13
N HIS A 12 -16.74 -1.14 -25.92
CA HIS A 12 -15.91 -0.54 -26.97
C HIS A 12 -14.59 -1.29 -27.22
N VAL A 13 -14.23 -2.25 -26.36
CA VAL A 13 -13.01 -3.07 -26.49
C VAL A 13 -13.40 -4.56 -26.58
N PRO A 14 -13.86 -5.05 -27.74
CA PRO A 14 -14.35 -6.43 -27.91
C PRO A 14 -13.26 -7.52 -27.75
N ASN A 15 -11.99 -7.13 -27.63
CA ASN A 15 -10.85 -8.01 -27.37
C ASN A 15 -10.35 -7.94 -25.90
N LEU A 16 -11.12 -7.36 -24.98
CA LEU A 16 -10.82 -7.32 -23.55
C LEU A 16 -10.86 -8.74 -22.96
N LYS A 17 -9.80 -9.15 -22.25
CA LYS A 17 -9.65 -10.54 -21.74
C LYS A 17 -9.62 -10.63 -20.21
N HIS A 18 -9.31 -9.52 -19.56
CA HIS A 18 -9.05 -9.37 -18.13
C HIS A 18 -9.29 -7.88 -17.77
N ILE A 19 -9.56 -7.58 -16.51
CA ILE A 19 -9.90 -6.25 -15.93
C ILE A 19 -9.17 -6.14 -14.59
N THR A 20 -8.99 -4.95 -13.99
CA THR A 20 -8.48 -4.81 -12.61
C THR A 20 -9.57 -4.57 -11.56
N LEU A 21 -9.37 -5.15 -10.39
CA LEU A 21 -9.61 -4.46 -9.12
C LEU A 21 -8.40 -4.70 -8.20
N GLN A 22 -7.98 -3.66 -7.48
CA GLN A 22 -6.96 -3.72 -6.44
C GLN A 22 -7.57 -3.09 -5.17
N THR A 23 -7.47 -3.79 -4.05
CA THR A 23 -8.05 -3.39 -2.75
C THR A 23 -6.97 -3.35 -1.65
N GLY A 24 -6.74 -4.46 -0.94
CA GLY A 24 -5.71 -4.61 0.10
C GLY A 24 -6.24 -4.89 1.51
N THR A 25 -5.35 -4.93 2.50
CA THR A 25 -5.55 -5.39 3.89
C THR A 25 -6.78 -4.84 4.61
N LYS A 26 -7.27 -3.63 4.24
CA LYS A 26 -8.53 -3.07 4.75
C LYS A 26 -9.78 -3.92 4.45
N HIS A 27 -9.72 -4.92 3.56
CA HIS A 27 -10.78 -5.92 3.43
C HIS A 27 -11.00 -6.68 4.76
N TYR A 28 -9.93 -6.94 5.52
CA TYR A 28 -9.95 -7.76 6.75
C TYR A 28 -10.14 -6.98 8.05
N ILE A 29 -9.91 -5.65 8.04
CA ILE A 29 -9.92 -4.79 9.24
C ILE A 29 -10.93 -3.62 9.18
N GLY A 30 -11.57 -3.36 8.03
CA GLY A 30 -12.49 -2.24 7.86
C GLY A 30 -11.84 -0.93 7.41
N ASP A 31 -12.50 0.19 7.69
CA ASP A 31 -11.99 1.54 7.41
C ASP A 31 -11.06 2.07 8.52
N PHE A 32 -10.41 3.21 8.29
CA PHE A 32 -9.46 3.77 9.26
C PHE A 32 -10.13 4.31 10.55
N GLU A 33 -11.43 4.65 10.54
CA GLU A 33 -12.15 5.18 11.70
C GLU A 33 -12.71 4.09 12.62
N THR A 34 -12.92 2.90 12.05
CA THR A 34 -13.37 1.66 12.71
C THR A 34 -12.17 0.81 13.17
N SER A 35 -11.12 0.67 12.36
CA SER A 35 -9.89 -0.07 12.72
C SER A 35 -9.20 0.49 13.97
N GLY A 36 -9.31 1.80 14.26
CA GLY A 36 -8.76 2.41 15.48
C GLY A 36 -9.57 2.13 16.76
N LYS A 37 -10.72 1.45 16.67
CA LYS A 37 -11.65 1.19 17.79
C LYS A 37 -11.96 -0.29 17.98
N MET A 38 -11.99 -1.05 16.88
CA MET A 38 -12.12 -2.50 16.91
C MET A 38 -10.74 -3.14 17.08
N ARG A 39 -10.59 -4.04 18.05
CA ARG A 39 -9.59 -5.12 17.89
C ARG A 39 -9.92 -5.83 16.58
N PHE A 40 -8.89 -6.16 15.78
CA PHE A 40 -9.07 -6.62 14.41
C PHE A 40 -10.17 -7.68 14.30
N ALA A 41 -11.13 -7.47 13.38
CA ALA A 41 -12.35 -8.27 13.31
C ALA A 41 -12.09 -9.73 12.89
N ASN A 42 -10.91 -9.99 12.32
CA ASN A 42 -10.35 -11.30 12.04
C ASN A 42 -9.00 -11.43 12.76
N ASP A 43 -8.61 -12.65 13.11
CA ASP A 43 -7.24 -12.95 13.55
C ASP A 43 -6.26 -12.95 12.37
N GLN A 44 -4.97 -12.78 12.68
CA GLN A 44 -3.87 -12.68 11.70
C GLN A 44 -2.97 -13.94 11.75
N PRO A 45 -2.28 -14.33 10.65
CA PRO A 45 -2.22 -13.63 9.36
C PRO A 45 -3.51 -13.80 8.53
N PHE A 46 -3.94 -12.73 7.87
CA PHE A 46 -5.19 -12.70 7.12
C PHE A 46 -5.11 -13.56 5.84
N THR A 47 -6.18 -14.28 5.52
CA THR A 47 -6.30 -15.15 4.35
C THR A 47 -7.51 -14.76 3.49
N GLU A 48 -7.43 -15.08 2.20
CA GLU A 48 -8.43 -14.65 1.19
C GLU A 48 -9.77 -15.40 1.26
N ASP A 49 -9.94 -16.31 2.22
CA ASP A 49 -11.18 -17.02 2.57
C ASP A 49 -11.89 -16.45 3.81
N LEU A 50 -11.30 -15.44 4.47
CA LEU A 50 -11.95 -14.72 5.56
C LEU A 50 -13.21 -13.97 5.08
N SER A 51 -14.24 -13.97 5.92
CA SER A 51 -15.49 -13.28 5.65
C SER A 51 -15.32 -11.76 5.67
N ARG A 52 -16.08 -11.07 4.80
CA ARG A 52 -16.24 -9.60 4.83
C ARG A 52 -16.68 -9.16 6.23
N VAL A 53 -15.93 -8.22 6.83
CA VAL A 53 -16.27 -7.61 8.13
C VAL A 53 -17.59 -6.84 8.02
N GLU A 54 -18.46 -6.93 9.03
CA GLU A 54 -19.77 -6.25 9.11
C GLU A 54 -19.67 -4.71 9.34
N VAL A 55 -18.85 -4.03 8.54
CA VAL A 55 -18.73 -2.57 8.51
C VAL A 55 -18.80 -2.05 7.06
N PRO A 56 -19.28 -0.82 6.82
CA PRO A 56 -19.28 -0.23 5.47
C PRO A 56 -17.86 -0.13 4.91
N ASN A 57 -17.55 -0.92 3.87
CA ASN A 57 -16.24 -0.92 3.24
C ASN A 57 -16.39 -0.79 1.72
N PHE A 58 -15.81 0.27 1.15
CA PHE A 58 -15.93 0.52 -0.29
C PHE A 58 -15.21 -0.54 -1.15
N TYR A 59 -14.31 -1.33 -0.56
CA TYR A 59 -13.70 -2.48 -1.24
C TYR A 59 -14.77 -3.51 -1.65
N TYR A 60 -15.70 -3.84 -0.75
CA TYR A 60 -16.81 -4.75 -1.05
C TYR A 60 -17.68 -4.19 -2.18
N THR A 61 -18.00 -2.88 -2.13
CA THR A 61 -18.77 -2.21 -3.19
C THR A 61 -18.05 -2.21 -4.55
N LEU A 62 -16.72 -2.14 -4.57
CA LEU A 62 -15.93 -2.25 -5.80
C LEU A 62 -15.89 -3.69 -6.33
N GLU A 63 -15.78 -4.68 -5.45
CA GLU A 63 -15.88 -6.11 -5.79
C GLU A 63 -17.27 -6.43 -6.37
N ASP A 64 -18.34 -5.97 -5.72
CA ASP A 64 -19.73 -6.18 -6.16
C ASP A 64 -19.97 -5.52 -7.53
N VAL A 65 -19.48 -4.29 -7.74
CA VAL A 65 -19.49 -3.60 -9.05
C VAL A 65 -18.69 -4.38 -10.10
N MET A 66 -17.57 -5.02 -9.73
CA MET A 66 -16.80 -5.87 -10.63
C MET A 66 -17.59 -7.13 -11.02
N PHE A 67 -18.22 -7.81 -10.07
CA PHE A 67 -19.00 -9.02 -10.34
C PHE A 67 -20.31 -8.74 -11.09
N GLU A 68 -20.91 -7.55 -10.92
CA GLU A 68 -22.07 -7.10 -11.69
C GLU A 68 -21.74 -6.73 -13.15
N GLU A 69 -20.66 -5.98 -13.39
CA GLU A 69 -20.38 -5.38 -14.71
C GLU A 69 -19.40 -6.20 -15.55
N SER A 70 -18.75 -7.23 -14.99
CA SER A 70 -17.82 -8.09 -15.73
C SER A 70 -18.17 -9.57 -15.63
N GLU A 71 -17.98 -10.31 -16.73
CA GLU A 71 -17.74 -11.76 -16.69
C GLU A 71 -16.29 -12.05 -16.20
N LYS A 72 -15.97 -11.46 -15.03
CA LYS A 72 -14.82 -11.68 -14.13
C LYS A 72 -13.44 -11.21 -14.64
N LYS A 73 -12.61 -10.62 -13.75
CA LYS A 73 -11.13 -10.81 -13.53
C LYS A 73 -10.40 -9.57 -12.91
N GLY A 74 -9.14 -9.73 -12.43
CA GLY A 74 -8.27 -8.70 -11.79
C GLY A 74 -6.80 -8.63 -12.28
N ASP A 75 -6.28 -7.53 -12.87
CA ASP A 75 -4.86 -7.26 -13.31
C ASP A 75 -4.42 -5.77 -13.36
N SER A 76 -3.24 -5.28 -12.93
CA SER A 76 -2.12 -5.76 -12.09
C SER A 76 -0.75 -5.52 -12.79
N LEU A 77 0.38 -5.53 -12.07
CA LEU A 77 1.71 -5.20 -12.66
C LEU A 77 2.82 -6.26 -12.51
N GLU A 78 2.94 -6.97 -11.38
CA GLU A 78 3.72 -8.22 -11.33
C GLU A 78 2.81 -9.39 -10.99
N GLN A 79 2.32 -9.44 -9.76
CA GLN A 79 1.37 -10.47 -9.34
C GLN A 79 0.18 -10.52 -10.28
N HIS A 80 -0.52 -9.42 -10.53
CA HIS A 80 -1.68 -9.50 -11.42
C HIS A 80 -1.41 -9.25 -12.92
N ILE A 81 -0.14 -9.08 -13.35
CA ILE A 81 0.26 -9.54 -14.71
C ILE A 81 0.26 -11.07 -14.78
N TRP A 82 0.79 -11.76 -13.75
CA TRP A 82 0.65 -13.22 -13.66
C TRP A 82 -0.84 -13.60 -13.70
N ALA A 83 -1.69 -12.92 -12.92
CA ALA A 83 -3.13 -13.16 -13.01
C ALA A 83 -3.73 -12.84 -14.40
N ALA A 84 -3.27 -11.81 -15.10
CA ALA A 84 -3.71 -11.46 -16.46
C ALA A 84 -3.49 -12.60 -17.48
N VAL A 85 -2.44 -13.41 -17.32
CA VAL A 85 -2.08 -14.46 -18.28
C VAL A 85 -2.36 -15.88 -17.79
N ASP A 86 -2.23 -16.16 -16.50
CA ASP A 86 -2.31 -17.51 -15.93
C ASP A 86 -3.77 -18.00 -15.79
N PRO A 87 -4.12 -19.21 -16.29
CA PRO A 87 -5.43 -19.84 -16.07
C PRO A 87 -5.78 -20.10 -14.59
N ASN A 88 -4.78 -20.42 -13.75
CA ASN A 88 -4.98 -20.80 -12.34
C ASN A 88 -5.31 -19.59 -11.45
N ALA A 89 -5.09 -18.38 -11.95
CA ALA A 89 -5.34 -17.12 -11.25
C ALA A 89 -6.67 -16.46 -11.66
N LYS A 90 -7.47 -17.10 -12.52
CA LYS A 90 -8.71 -16.47 -13.01
C LYS A 90 -9.79 -16.48 -11.93
N ASN A 91 -10.31 -15.28 -11.68
CA ASN A 91 -11.49 -15.02 -10.84
C ASN A 91 -11.27 -15.14 -9.33
N GLU A 92 -10.02 -15.22 -8.89
CA GLU A 92 -9.63 -15.38 -7.49
C GLU A 92 -9.21 -14.04 -6.88
N ALA A 93 -9.53 -13.85 -5.59
CA ALA A 93 -8.89 -12.84 -4.75
C ALA A 93 -7.53 -13.38 -4.26
N PHE A 94 -6.52 -12.50 -4.22
CA PHE A 94 -5.17 -12.81 -3.78
C PHE A 94 -4.60 -11.68 -2.91
N ASN A 95 -3.97 -12.04 -1.80
CA ASN A 95 -3.13 -11.14 -1.00
C ASN A 95 -1.86 -10.75 -1.76
N CYS A 96 -1.25 -9.60 -1.48
CA CYS A 96 0.00 -9.21 -2.13
C CYS A 96 0.93 -8.43 -1.19
N ASN A 97 1.96 -9.11 -0.68
CA ASN A 97 3.07 -8.48 0.05
C ASN A 97 4.42 -9.07 -0.38
N ASN A 98 5.52 -8.57 0.20
CA ASN A 98 6.89 -8.94 -0.17
C ASN A 98 7.23 -10.42 0.05
N GLY A 99 6.48 -11.13 0.90
CA GLY A 99 6.76 -12.53 1.29
C GLY A 99 7.76 -12.69 2.43
N ASP A 100 8.26 -11.60 3.00
CA ASP A 100 9.07 -11.55 4.22
C ASP A 100 8.47 -10.59 5.27
N LEU A 101 9.07 -10.56 6.47
CA LEU A 101 8.65 -9.70 7.59
C LEU A 101 9.78 -8.77 8.02
N PHE A 102 9.43 -7.61 8.59
CA PHE A 102 10.37 -6.64 9.14
C PHE A 102 9.87 -6.08 10.49
N LYS A 103 10.72 -5.33 11.18
CA LYS A 103 10.32 -4.43 12.28
C LYS A 103 10.76 -3.01 11.95
N TRP A 104 9.96 -2.01 12.34
CA TRP A 104 10.28 -0.61 12.06
C TRP A 104 11.67 -0.20 12.56
N LYS A 105 12.11 -0.67 13.74
CA LYS A 105 13.48 -0.47 14.26
C LYS A 105 14.60 -0.83 13.26
N HIS A 106 14.39 -1.81 12.38
CA HIS A 106 15.38 -2.19 11.36
C HIS A 106 15.31 -1.32 10.11
N LEU A 107 14.11 -0.92 9.66
CA LEU A 107 13.98 0.00 8.51
C LEU A 107 14.32 1.45 8.89
N TRP A 108 14.10 1.86 10.13
CA TRP A 108 14.46 3.20 10.63
C TRP A 108 15.98 3.42 10.60
N LYS A 109 16.75 2.41 10.99
CA LYS A 109 18.21 2.41 10.80
C LYS A 109 18.58 2.57 9.32
N VAL A 110 17.91 1.84 8.42
CA VAL A 110 18.17 1.94 6.98
C VAL A 110 17.80 3.33 6.44
N LEU A 111 16.71 3.94 6.92
CA LEU A 111 16.32 5.30 6.56
C LEU A 111 17.40 6.31 7.00
N ALA A 112 17.88 6.20 8.23
CA ALA A 112 18.96 7.05 8.75
C ALA A 112 20.28 6.86 7.98
N GLU A 113 20.69 5.62 7.73
CA GLU A 113 21.85 5.27 6.88
C GLU A 113 21.72 5.86 5.47
N GLN A 114 20.50 5.92 4.92
CA GLN A 114 20.24 6.45 3.58
C GLN A 114 20.20 7.98 3.51
N PHE A 115 19.96 8.70 4.61
CA PHE A 115 19.99 10.17 4.65
C PHE A 115 21.20 10.74 5.43
N GLY A 116 22.18 9.92 5.79
CA GLY A 116 23.38 10.36 6.53
C GLY A 116 23.09 10.84 7.96
N ILE A 117 21.99 10.41 8.55
CA ILE A 117 21.56 10.84 9.89
C ILE A 117 22.27 9.97 10.94
N GLU A 118 23.17 10.58 11.72
CA GLU A 118 23.91 9.88 12.78
C GLU A 118 23.03 9.63 14.03
N GLU A 119 22.26 10.62 14.45
CA GLU A 119 21.36 10.53 15.62
C GLU A 119 19.97 10.02 15.21
N TYR A 120 19.72 8.72 15.44
CA TYR A 120 18.42 8.10 15.22
C TYR A 120 18.13 7.05 16.30
N GLY A 121 16.85 6.87 16.63
CA GLY A 121 16.43 5.89 17.62
C GLY A 121 14.92 5.83 17.81
N PHE A 122 14.52 5.15 18.88
CA PHE A 122 13.22 5.30 19.51
C PHE A 122 13.49 5.79 20.93
N GLU A 123 12.91 6.92 21.31
CA GLU A 123 12.99 7.47 22.66
C GLU A 123 11.74 7.04 23.44
N GLU A 124 11.94 6.62 24.69
CA GLU A 124 10.81 6.25 25.56
C GLU A 124 10.12 7.52 26.08
N GLY A 125 8.85 7.71 25.70
CA GLY A 125 8.07 8.88 26.06
C GLY A 125 6.63 8.83 25.53
N GLU A 126 5.93 9.95 25.56
CA GLU A 126 4.63 10.07 24.91
C GLU A 126 4.77 9.98 23.38
N ARG A 127 3.78 9.35 22.73
CA ARG A 127 3.82 9.12 21.30
C ARG A 127 3.56 10.41 20.52
N VAL A 128 4.60 10.93 19.87
CA VAL A 128 4.51 12.07 18.96
C VAL A 128 3.69 11.75 17.69
N SER A 129 3.05 12.78 17.14
CA SER A 129 2.37 12.73 15.84
C SER A 129 3.19 13.49 14.78
N LEU A 130 3.39 12.86 13.63
CA LEU A 130 4.03 13.51 12.48
C LEU A 130 3.19 14.65 11.92
N VAL A 131 1.86 14.60 12.03
CA VAL A 131 0.98 15.73 11.66
C VAL A 131 1.35 16.97 12.48
N GLU A 132 1.45 16.83 13.80
CA GLU A 132 1.78 17.95 14.71
C GLU A 132 3.23 18.43 14.60
N LEU A 133 4.18 17.52 14.32
CA LEU A 133 5.60 17.87 14.14
C LEU A 133 5.88 18.59 12.81
N MET A 134 5.12 18.28 11.76
CA MET A 134 5.39 18.75 10.38
C MET A 134 4.51 19.92 9.92
N LYS A 135 3.40 20.24 10.61
CA LYS A 135 2.43 21.28 10.22
C LYS A 135 3.07 22.64 9.87
N ASP A 136 4.08 23.08 10.62
CA ASP A 136 4.74 24.38 10.46
C ASP A 136 6.02 24.30 9.61
N LYS A 137 6.29 23.18 8.94
CA LYS A 137 7.56 22.93 8.21
C LYS A 137 7.52 23.28 6.72
N GLY A 138 6.39 23.76 6.20
CA GLY A 138 6.24 24.18 4.79
C GLY A 138 7.36 25.10 4.29
N PRO A 139 7.69 26.22 4.98
CA PRO A 139 8.76 27.12 4.53
C PRO A 139 10.15 26.47 4.48
N VAL A 140 10.45 25.54 5.41
CA VAL A 140 11.71 24.79 5.43
C VAL A 140 11.76 23.83 4.23
N TRP A 141 10.62 23.27 3.84
CA TRP A 141 10.51 22.44 2.64
C TRP A 141 10.70 23.26 1.35
N ASP A 142 10.12 24.47 1.27
CA ASP A 142 10.32 25.39 0.14
C ASP A 142 11.81 25.76 -0.04
N GLU A 143 12.54 25.95 1.06
CA GLU A 143 14.00 26.15 1.07
C GLU A 143 14.74 24.90 0.56
N ILE A 144 14.44 23.71 1.10
CA ILE A 144 15.03 22.43 0.68
C ILE A 144 14.81 22.17 -0.82
N VAL A 145 13.60 22.40 -1.33
CA VAL A 145 13.23 22.25 -2.76
C VAL A 145 14.06 23.17 -3.64
N LYS A 146 14.21 24.43 -3.24
CA LYS A 146 14.97 25.46 -3.96
C LYS A 146 16.47 25.17 -3.97
N GLU A 147 17.07 24.81 -2.84
CA GLU A 147 18.51 24.56 -2.74
C GLU A 147 18.94 23.29 -3.48
N ASN A 148 18.17 22.21 -3.33
CA ASN A 148 18.49 20.91 -3.93
C ASN A 148 17.95 20.76 -5.37
N GLN A 149 17.26 21.80 -5.89
CA GLN A 149 16.64 21.83 -7.23
C GLN A 149 15.71 20.63 -7.45
N LEU A 150 14.83 20.39 -6.47
CA LEU A 150 13.84 19.32 -6.46
C LEU A 150 12.68 19.62 -7.43
N GLN A 151 11.76 18.66 -7.57
CA GLN A 151 10.45 18.95 -8.17
C GLN A 151 9.74 20.02 -7.33
N PRO A 152 8.99 20.96 -7.95
CA PRO A 152 8.27 22.02 -7.25
C PRO A 152 6.98 21.50 -6.59
N THR A 153 7.14 20.63 -5.60
CA THR A 153 6.06 20.06 -4.77
C THR A 153 6.02 20.74 -3.42
N LYS A 154 4.83 20.93 -2.86
CA LYS A 154 4.69 21.38 -1.48
C LYS A 154 4.81 20.24 -0.48
N LEU A 155 4.99 20.57 0.80
CA LEU A 155 5.15 19.57 1.86
C LEU A 155 3.89 18.71 2.04
N GLU A 156 2.68 19.27 1.90
CA GLU A 156 1.42 18.52 2.02
C GLU A 156 1.11 17.60 0.82
N GLU A 157 1.82 17.76 -0.30
CA GLU A 157 1.63 16.95 -1.51
C GLU A 157 2.47 15.64 -1.48
N VAL A 158 3.59 15.65 -0.74
CA VAL A 158 4.50 14.50 -0.60
C VAL A 158 4.52 13.92 0.82
N GLY A 159 4.18 14.72 1.83
CA GLY A 159 4.17 14.37 3.25
C GLY A 159 2.78 13.98 3.76
N ILE A 160 2.36 12.74 3.53
CA ILE A 160 1.03 12.25 3.96
C ILE A 160 1.06 11.80 5.43
N TRP A 161 1.27 12.76 6.34
CA TRP A 161 1.64 12.52 7.75
C TRP A 161 0.62 11.69 8.53
N TRP A 162 -0.69 11.88 8.31
CA TRP A 162 -1.74 11.10 8.99
C TRP A 162 -1.65 9.60 8.68
N PHE A 163 -1.21 9.25 7.46
CA PHE A 163 -1.06 7.86 7.05
C PHE A 163 0.23 7.24 7.59
N ALA A 164 1.30 8.05 7.71
CA ALA A 164 2.51 7.65 8.43
C ALA A 164 2.21 7.42 9.92
N ASP A 165 1.44 8.29 10.57
CA ASP A 165 0.97 8.11 11.96
C ASP A 165 0.07 6.87 12.11
N PHE A 166 -0.82 6.58 11.15
CA PHE A 166 -1.57 5.32 11.17
C PHE A 166 -0.63 4.10 11.07
N THR A 167 0.32 4.15 10.13
CA THR A 167 1.19 3.00 9.79
C THR A 167 2.25 2.71 10.86
N LEU A 168 2.85 3.75 11.47
CA LEU A 168 3.79 3.62 12.59
C LEU A 168 3.07 3.36 13.92
N GLY A 169 1.75 3.53 13.96
CA GLY A 169 0.92 3.37 15.15
C GLY A 169 0.34 1.98 15.38
N ASN A 170 0.49 1.06 14.42
CA ASN A 170 -0.07 -0.29 14.48
C ASN A 170 1.04 -1.33 14.27
N GLU A 171 1.08 -2.36 15.11
CA GLU A 171 1.86 -3.57 14.89
C GLU A 171 0.94 -4.72 14.47
N GLY A 172 1.45 -5.66 13.66
CA GLY A 172 0.70 -6.86 13.29
C GLY A 172 -0.50 -6.58 12.36
N LEU A 173 -0.21 -6.07 11.16
CA LEU A 173 -1.12 -6.18 10.02
C LEU A 173 -0.41 -7.06 8.98
N MET A 174 -0.67 -8.37 9.03
CA MET A 174 0.03 -9.38 8.25
C MET A 174 -0.94 -10.15 7.35
N ASP A 175 -0.72 -10.10 6.04
CA ASP A 175 -1.47 -10.90 5.05
C ASP A 175 -0.69 -12.18 4.69
N SER A 176 -1.39 -13.29 4.51
CA SER A 176 -0.80 -14.57 4.10
C SER A 176 -0.55 -14.63 2.58
N MET A 177 0.66 -15.03 2.17
CA MET A 177 1.00 -15.24 0.75
C MET A 177 0.88 -16.71 0.30
N ASN A 178 0.23 -17.57 1.08
CA ASN A 178 0.19 -19.02 0.80
C ASN A 178 -0.61 -19.34 -0.47
N LYS A 179 -1.87 -18.87 -0.56
CA LYS A 179 -2.74 -19.07 -1.74
C LYS A 179 -2.06 -18.64 -3.04
N CYS A 180 -1.34 -17.52 -3.02
CA CYS A 180 -0.55 -17.04 -4.16
C CYS A 180 0.49 -18.08 -4.62
N LYS A 181 1.29 -18.59 -3.68
CA LYS A 181 2.35 -19.59 -3.96
C LYS A 181 1.76 -20.92 -4.42
N GLU A 182 0.64 -21.33 -3.82
CA GLU A 182 -0.10 -22.55 -4.14
C GLU A 182 -0.72 -22.50 -5.55
N HIS A 183 -1.19 -21.33 -5.99
CA HIS A 183 -1.63 -21.11 -7.37
C HIS A 183 -0.47 -20.86 -8.37
N GLY A 184 0.79 -20.81 -7.89
CA GLY A 184 1.99 -20.72 -8.74
C GLY A 184 2.72 -19.36 -8.73
N PHE A 185 2.20 -18.33 -8.07
CA PHE A 185 2.89 -17.06 -7.93
C PHE A 185 3.98 -17.11 -6.86
N LEU A 186 5.21 -17.35 -7.30
CA LEU A 186 6.42 -17.38 -6.46
C LEU A 186 7.17 -16.04 -6.41
N GLY A 187 6.54 -14.95 -6.84
CA GLY A 187 7.12 -13.61 -6.78
C GLY A 187 7.25 -13.13 -5.33
N PHE A 188 8.45 -12.66 -4.97
CA PHE A 188 8.75 -12.09 -3.66
C PHE A 188 9.69 -10.90 -3.80
N ARG A 189 9.94 -10.18 -2.71
CA ARG A 189 11.02 -9.19 -2.55
C ARG A 189 11.59 -9.27 -1.14
N ASN A 190 12.84 -8.87 -0.97
CA ASN A 190 13.36 -8.59 0.36
C ASN A 190 12.92 -7.17 0.78
N SER A 191 12.25 -7.03 1.93
CA SER A 191 11.69 -5.74 2.37
C SER A 191 12.75 -4.66 2.57
N LYS A 192 13.95 -4.97 3.09
CA LYS A 192 15.04 -3.98 3.22
C LYS A 192 15.50 -3.48 1.85
N ASN A 193 15.76 -4.38 0.90
CA ASN A 193 16.22 -4.00 -0.43
C ASN A 193 15.14 -3.27 -1.24
N SER A 194 13.86 -3.64 -1.05
CA SER A 194 12.71 -2.94 -1.61
C SER A 194 12.63 -1.51 -1.08
N PHE A 195 12.73 -1.33 0.23
CA PHE A 195 12.73 -0.02 0.89
C PHE A 195 13.84 0.90 0.37
N ILE A 196 15.09 0.41 0.30
CA ILE A 196 16.22 1.15 -0.29
C ILE A 196 15.91 1.56 -1.73
N SER A 197 15.47 0.62 -2.58
CA SER A 197 15.15 0.91 -3.99
C SER A 197 14.03 1.95 -4.18
N TRP A 198 13.10 2.10 -3.23
CA TRP A 198 12.10 3.16 -3.26
C TRP A 198 12.65 4.51 -2.78
N LEU A 199 13.56 4.53 -1.80
CA LEU A 199 14.31 5.74 -1.43
C LEU A 199 15.17 6.23 -2.60
N ASP A 200 15.94 5.34 -3.24
CA ASP A 200 16.76 5.63 -4.43
C ASP A 200 15.92 6.24 -5.56
N LYS A 201 14.70 5.72 -5.80
CA LYS A 201 13.78 6.29 -6.80
C LYS A 201 13.32 7.70 -6.43
N MET A 202 12.96 7.96 -5.17
CA MET A 202 12.54 9.31 -4.76
C MET A 202 13.69 10.32 -4.90
N LYS A 203 14.93 9.92 -4.59
CA LYS A 203 16.13 10.70 -4.87
C LYS A 203 16.36 10.92 -6.37
N GLY A 204 16.27 9.85 -7.17
CA GLY A 204 16.47 9.88 -8.63
C GLY A 204 15.45 10.73 -9.39
N TYR A 205 14.19 10.76 -8.95
CA TYR A 205 13.15 11.66 -9.48
C TYR A 205 13.22 13.09 -8.91
N LYS A 206 14.15 13.35 -7.97
CA LYS A 206 14.27 14.58 -7.19
C LYS A 206 13.00 14.97 -6.41
N ILE A 207 12.36 14.01 -5.77
CA ILE A 207 11.29 14.28 -4.79
C ILE A 207 11.90 14.65 -3.43
N VAL A 208 13.11 14.17 -3.12
CA VAL A 208 13.88 14.44 -1.90
C VAL A 208 15.36 14.66 -2.25
N PRO A 209 16.17 15.28 -1.37
CA PRO A 209 17.62 15.41 -1.55
C PRO A 209 18.35 14.06 -1.65
N GLN A 210 19.57 14.09 -2.22
CA GLN A 210 20.47 12.95 -2.36
C GLN A 210 21.09 12.53 -1.02
#